data_AF-A0A8J7QIP9-F1
#
_entry.id   AF-A0A8J7QIP9-F1
#
_cell.length_a   1.000
_cell.length_b   1.000
_cell.length_c   1.000
_cell.angle_alpha   90.00
_cell.angle_beta   90.00
_cell.angle_gamma   90.00
#
_symmetry.space_group_name_H-M   'P 1'
#
loop_
_entity.id
_entity.type
_entity.pdbx_description
1 polymer ?
#
loop_
_entity_poly.entity_id
_entity_poly.type
_entity_poly.pdbx_seq_one_letter_code
_entity_poly.pdbx_strand_id
1 'polypeptide(L)'
;KKFVAYGRRLGMKMAPDFRGFLGQVPKEFYEAYRDKARFIEIRWAGFDPPGKFIHPADPLYRELWKAYLEEYVKRYGTDHLYAAQTYSEKEPGRTPEAQKEIDIAHAKKAVEAVKSVDPQGVIFTQSWTWLNRKLWPKENVKAFLDAFPEGDVMVWELWNDNAGGHPMYKEMDYYFGKPWLMGFLYSYGGQTNLHGDLAGLVKRVREVATEPKAKKCLGIAVQPEAMHHNHVFFDILSRLGWNPMGVELGSFLEEYAFRRYGKESAPKMVRFLKELAASVYGSDDTYPSLYHLRIYEIRAPPPPSGLQSIWKGAYGVSLSQRSKFIPHLQRALEIALEEAGRLGECPLFQHDLIDVGRQFLADLFNLRLAWLYEAFKSGDKKTFGKEAHILDEVLQSLEMLLSSNDYFCLQPILDKAMALPDVPKDFDQRVRDILTIWDGKILDYARRDYYELVRFYYRKRVNAFINYLEEKIAKGSNEIRDDELSPLYHEIEQSWVRKPFRVKKSEKYAGTTAEAAEEIIKKHGLTKEELRTIKVLK
;
A
#
# COMPACT_ATOMS: atom_id res chain seq x y z
N LYS A 1 -25.06 -5.40 -8.16
CA LYS A 1 -25.92 -5.33 -9.39
C LYS A 1 -25.56 -4.14 -10.28
N LYS A 2 -25.77 -2.88 -9.86
CA LYS A 2 -25.42 -1.69 -10.68
C LYS A 2 -23.96 -1.69 -11.18
N PHE A 3 -23.00 -1.96 -10.29
CA PHE A 3 -21.58 -2.07 -10.63
C PHE A 3 -21.29 -3.16 -11.70
N VAL A 4 -21.85 -4.35 -11.52
CA VAL A 4 -21.69 -5.48 -12.47
C VAL A 4 -22.29 -5.13 -13.84
N ALA A 5 -23.52 -4.58 -13.85
CA ALA A 5 -24.17 -4.18 -15.09
C ALA A 5 -23.39 -3.07 -15.83
N TYR A 6 -22.81 -2.13 -15.08
CA TYR A 6 -21.95 -1.09 -15.64
C TYR A 6 -20.72 -1.68 -16.34
N GLY A 7 -19.97 -2.56 -15.65
CA GLY A 7 -18.78 -3.18 -16.23
C GLY A 7 -19.08 -4.00 -17.48
N ARG A 8 -20.14 -4.83 -17.46
CA ARG A 8 -20.55 -5.60 -18.65
C ARG A 8 -20.98 -4.72 -19.82
N ARG A 9 -21.65 -3.59 -19.55
CA ARG A 9 -22.00 -2.62 -20.60
C ARG A 9 -20.77 -2.00 -21.27
N LEU A 10 -19.65 -1.91 -20.55
CA LEU A 10 -18.36 -1.48 -21.10
C LEU A 10 -17.58 -2.61 -21.78
N GLY A 11 -18.14 -3.82 -21.85
CA GLY A 11 -17.45 -5.00 -22.40
C GLY A 11 -16.47 -5.67 -21.44
N MET A 12 -16.50 -5.34 -20.14
CA MET A 12 -15.65 -5.97 -19.13
C MET A 12 -16.27 -7.28 -18.63
N LYS A 13 -15.42 -8.28 -18.40
CA LYS A 13 -15.78 -9.47 -17.63
C LYS A 13 -15.76 -9.13 -16.13
N MET A 14 -16.78 -9.55 -15.39
CA MET A 14 -16.95 -9.21 -13.98
C MET A 14 -16.80 -10.45 -13.10
N ALA A 15 -15.96 -10.35 -12.08
CA ALA A 15 -15.90 -11.28 -10.96
C ALA A 15 -16.16 -10.52 -9.65
N PRO A 16 -17.44 -10.24 -9.29
CA PRO A 16 -17.79 -9.44 -8.11
C PRO A 16 -17.34 -9.98 -6.74
N ASP A 17 -16.79 -11.19 -6.65
CA ASP A 17 -16.12 -11.69 -5.45
C ASP A 17 -14.69 -12.07 -5.82
N PHE A 18 -13.75 -11.29 -5.28
CA PHE A 18 -12.34 -11.42 -5.58
C PHE A 18 -11.61 -12.44 -4.69
N ARG A 19 -12.18 -12.79 -3.53
CA ARG A 19 -11.56 -13.70 -2.55
C ARG A 19 -12.10 -15.13 -2.67
N GLY A 20 -13.38 -15.27 -3.02
CA GLY A 20 -14.02 -16.58 -3.15
C GLY A 20 -14.44 -17.18 -1.81
N PHE A 21 -14.85 -18.45 -1.87
CA PHE A 21 -15.27 -19.21 -0.69
C PHE A 21 -14.14 -20.14 -0.22
N LEU A 22 -13.63 -19.87 0.98
CA LEU A 22 -12.61 -20.65 1.68
C LEU A 22 -13.21 -21.65 2.68
N GLY A 23 -14.53 -21.72 2.81
CA GLY A 23 -15.19 -22.45 3.89
C GLY A 23 -15.56 -21.59 5.09
N GLN A 24 -15.37 -20.27 5.04
CA GLN A 24 -15.71 -19.36 6.13
C GLN A 24 -17.19 -19.47 6.48
N VAL A 25 -17.49 -19.66 7.76
CA VAL A 25 -18.87 -19.72 8.26
C VAL A 25 -19.09 -18.79 9.46
N PRO A 26 -20.31 -18.27 9.66
CA PRO A 26 -20.68 -17.57 10.89
C PRO A 26 -20.55 -18.48 12.13
N LYS A 27 -20.45 -17.85 13.30
CA LYS A 27 -20.37 -18.55 14.58
C LYS A 27 -21.59 -19.46 14.81
N GLU A 28 -22.77 -18.99 14.46
CA GLU A 28 -24.05 -19.68 14.62
C GLU A 28 -24.10 -20.95 13.78
N PHE A 29 -23.53 -20.90 12.57
CA PHE A 29 -23.41 -22.08 11.70
C PHE A 29 -22.45 -23.09 12.32
N TYR A 30 -21.29 -22.64 12.79
CA TYR A 30 -20.34 -23.51 13.48
C TYR A 30 -21.00 -24.20 14.69
N GLU A 31 -21.69 -23.47 15.54
CA GLU A 31 -22.36 -24.02 16.74
C GLU A 31 -23.41 -25.08 16.39
N ALA A 32 -24.19 -24.87 15.33
CA ALA A 32 -25.23 -25.81 14.89
C ALA A 32 -24.70 -27.08 14.21
N TYR A 33 -23.48 -27.03 13.63
CA TYR A 33 -22.92 -28.11 12.82
C TYR A 33 -21.62 -28.71 13.35
N ARG A 34 -21.03 -28.19 14.43
CA ARG A 34 -19.72 -28.64 14.98
C ARG A 34 -19.64 -30.13 15.32
N ASP A 35 -20.78 -30.77 15.57
CA ASP A 35 -20.86 -32.21 15.87
C ASP A 35 -21.26 -33.06 14.64
N LYS A 36 -21.49 -32.42 13.49
CA LYS A 36 -21.99 -33.04 12.24
C LYS A 36 -21.05 -32.88 11.05
N ALA A 37 -20.12 -31.93 11.12
CA ALA A 37 -19.16 -31.63 10.07
C ALA A 37 -17.78 -31.36 10.67
N ARG A 38 -16.75 -31.55 9.85
CA ARG A 38 -15.36 -31.25 10.19
C ARG A 38 -15.09 -29.77 9.93
N PHE A 39 -14.54 -29.11 10.95
CA PHE A 39 -14.12 -27.71 10.87
C PHE A 39 -12.61 -27.58 11.07
N ILE A 40 -12.08 -26.44 10.63
CA ILE A 40 -10.75 -25.93 10.96
C ILE A 40 -10.87 -24.52 11.53
N GLU A 41 -9.99 -24.22 12.47
CA GLU A 41 -9.80 -22.88 13.00
C GLU A 41 -8.65 -22.21 12.28
N ILE A 42 -8.86 -20.98 11.84
CA ILE A 42 -7.86 -20.26 11.05
C ILE A 42 -7.58 -18.92 11.71
N ARG A 43 -6.31 -18.71 12.03
CA ARG A 43 -5.79 -17.43 12.53
C ARG A 43 -5.16 -16.64 11.39
N TRP A 44 -5.33 -15.33 11.45
CA TRP A 44 -4.63 -14.36 10.62
C TRP A 44 -4.18 -13.22 11.53
N ALA A 45 -2.95 -12.73 11.36
CA ALA A 45 -2.39 -11.57 12.08
C ALA A 45 -2.65 -11.52 13.60
N GLY A 46 -2.73 -12.68 14.28
CA GLY A 46 -2.97 -12.74 15.73
C GLY A 46 -4.38 -12.29 16.19
N PHE A 47 -5.35 -12.20 15.28
CA PHE A 47 -6.76 -12.00 15.63
C PHE A 47 -7.31 -13.21 16.40
N ASP A 48 -8.13 -12.93 17.42
CA ASP A 48 -8.70 -13.91 18.34
C ASP A 48 -10.15 -13.50 18.70
N PRO A 49 -11.12 -14.43 18.78
CA PRO A 49 -11.00 -15.87 18.50
C PRO A 49 -10.67 -16.15 17.02
N PRO A 50 -10.07 -17.32 16.69
CA PRO A 50 -9.82 -17.70 15.31
C PRO A 50 -11.13 -17.84 14.53
N GLY A 51 -11.07 -17.57 13.22
CA GLY A 51 -12.21 -17.78 12.33
C GLY A 51 -12.55 -19.27 12.21
N LYS A 52 -13.84 -19.57 12.02
CA LYS A 52 -14.36 -20.93 11.84
C LYS A 52 -14.57 -21.22 10.37
N PHE A 53 -14.00 -22.32 9.89
CA PHE A 53 -14.08 -22.73 8.50
C PHE A 53 -14.47 -24.20 8.40
N ILE A 54 -15.35 -24.56 7.46
CA ILE A 54 -15.57 -25.97 7.13
C ILE A 54 -14.31 -26.51 6.48
N HIS A 55 -13.86 -27.69 6.92
CA HIS A 55 -12.66 -28.33 6.39
C HIS A 55 -12.91 -28.78 4.93
N PRO A 56 -12.01 -28.52 3.96
CA PRO A 56 -12.24 -28.89 2.55
C PRO A 56 -12.52 -30.38 2.26
N ALA A 57 -11.98 -31.27 3.09
CA ALA A 57 -12.28 -32.71 3.04
C ALA A 57 -13.68 -33.11 3.54
N ASP A 58 -14.45 -32.20 4.15
CA ASP A 58 -15.80 -32.49 4.60
C ASP A 58 -16.80 -32.45 3.42
N PRO A 59 -17.75 -33.40 3.31
CA PRO A 59 -18.77 -33.37 2.25
C PRO A 59 -19.57 -32.07 2.19
N LEU A 60 -19.85 -31.45 3.35
CA LEU A 60 -20.62 -30.21 3.43
C LEU A 60 -19.90 -29.02 2.78
N TYR A 61 -18.57 -29.09 2.65
CA TYR A 61 -17.77 -28.02 2.04
C TYR A 61 -18.21 -27.71 0.61
N ARG A 62 -18.38 -28.75 -0.22
CA ARG A 62 -18.81 -28.61 -1.61
C ARG A 62 -20.25 -28.11 -1.70
N GLU A 63 -21.14 -28.62 -0.86
CA GLU A 63 -22.55 -28.22 -0.88
C GLU A 63 -22.74 -26.76 -0.50
N LEU A 64 -22.00 -26.27 0.51
CA LEU A 64 -22.01 -24.85 0.88
C LEU A 64 -21.43 -23.97 -0.24
N TRP A 65 -20.32 -24.39 -0.85
CA TRP A 65 -19.75 -23.63 -1.96
C TRP A 65 -20.69 -23.59 -3.16
N LYS A 66 -21.30 -24.72 -3.52
CA LYS A 66 -22.29 -24.79 -4.60
C LYS A 66 -23.47 -23.84 -4.31
N ALA A 67 -24.04 -23.89 -3.11
CA ALA A 67 -25.14 -23.00 -2.71
C ALA A 67 -24.73 -21.51 -2.77
N TYR A 68 -23.51 -21.19 -2.34
CA TYR A 68 -22.94 -19.85 -2.47
C TYR A 68 -22.88 -19.39 -3.94
N LEU A 69 -22.34 -20.24 -4.83
CA LEU A 69 -22.21 -19.94 -6.25
C LEU A 69 -23.57 -19.81 -6.94
N GLU A 70 -24.54 -20.67 -6.63
CA GLU A 70 -25.89 -20.60 -7.18
C GLU A 70 -26.56 -19.27 -6.84
N GLU A 71 -26.50 -18.84 -5.58
CA GLU A 71 -27.08 -17.55 -5.16
C GLU A 71 -26.29 -16.36 -5.73
N TYR A 72 -24.96 -16.47 -5.82
CA TYR A 72 -24.11 -15.47 -6.44
C TYR A 72 -24.46 -15.26 -7.92
N VAL A 73 -24.50 -16.35 -8.71
CA VAL A 73 -24.81 -16.32 -10.15
C VAL A 73 -26.25 -15.87 -10.36
N LYS A 74 -27.20 -16.34 -9.57
CA LYS A 74 -28.59 -15.85 -9.61
C LYS A 74 -28.70 -14.35 -9.36
N ARG A 75 -27.87 -13.80 -8.47
CA ARG A 75 -27.92 -12.37 -8.10
C ARG A 75 -27.14 -11.48 -9.06
N TYR A 76 -26.01 -11.94 -9.59
CA TYR A 76 -25.06 -11.11 -10.33
C TYR A 76 -24.80 -11.58 -11.76
N GLY A 77 -25.28 -12.75 -12.18
CA GLY A 77 -24.85 -13.42 -13.41
C GLY A 77 -23.39 -13.87 -13.32
N THR A 78 -22.85 -14.41 -14.42
CA THR A 78 -21.46 -14.89 -14.50
C THR A 78 -20.77 -14.37 -15.77
N ASP A 79 -19.46 -14.21 -15.69
CA ASP A 79 -18.55 -14.05 -16.84
C ASP A 79 -17.53 -15.21 -16.90
N HIS A 80 -17.90 -16.33 -16.28
CA HIS A 80 -17.13 -17.58 -16.18
C HIS A 80 -15.80 -17.45 -15.43
N LEU A 81 -15.68 -16.47 -14.53
CA LEU A 81 -14.50 -16.23 -13.71
C LEU A 81 -14.86 -16.29 -12.23
N TYR A 82 -14.15 -17.12 -11.48
CA TYR A 82 -14.40 -17.36 -10.06
C TYR A 82 -13.11 -17.29 -9.25
N ALA A 83 -13.12 -16.55 -8.15
CA ALA A 83 -12.01 -16.58 -7.21
C ALA A 83 -12.00 -17.89 -6.43
N ALA A 84 -10.85 -18.54 -6.37
CA ALA A 84 -10.55 -19.54 -5.35
C ALA A 84 -9.16 -19.24 -4.80
N GLN A 85 -9.08 -18.14 -4.04
CA GLN A 85 -7.87 -17.88 -3.27
C GLN A 85 -7.76 -18.94 -2.17
N THR A 86 -6.54 -19.37 -1.93
CA THR A 86 -6.16 -20.28 -0.84
C THR A 86 -6.04 -19.54 0.49
N TYR A 87 -5.60 -20.24 1.54
CA TYR A 87 -5.41 -19.68 2.88
C TYR A 87 -4.17 -18.76 2.95
N SER A 88 -4.14 -17.73 2.11
CA SER A 88 -3.08 -16.74 2.03
C SER A 88 -2.85 -16.05 3.38
N GLU A 89 -1.59 -15.95 3.81
CA GLU A 89 -1.14 -15.43 5.11
C GLU A 89 -1.78 -16.10 6.34
N LYS A 90 -2.35 -17.28 6.16
CA LYS A 90 -3.04 -18.04 7.19
C LYS A 90 -2.39 -19.41 7.36
N GLU A 91 -2.70 -20.04 8.49
CA GLU A 91 -2.21 -21.37 8.81
C GLU A 91 -3.41 -22.33 8.94
N PRO A 92 -3.86 -22.95 7.83
CA PRO A 92 -5.03 -23.84 7.86
C PRO A 92 -4.77 -25.20 8.53
N GLY A 93 -3.57 -25.43 9.07
CA GLY A 93 -3.14 -26.70 9.68
C GLY A 93 -1.89 -26.53 10.56
N ARG A 94 -1.64 -27.51 11.43
CA ARG A 94 -0.56 -27.45 12.44
C ARG A 94 0.83 -27.74 11.88
N THR A 95 0.94 -28.38 10.72
CA THR A 95 2.22 -28.68 10.05
C THR A 95 2.21 -28.16 8.62
N PRO A 96 3.38 -27.86 8.02
CA PRO A 96 3.47 -27.47 6.62
C PRO A 96 2.81 -28.47 5.65
N GLU A 97 2.95 -29.77 5.92
CA GLU A 97 2.35 -30.84 5.11
C GLU A 97 0.83 -30.79 5.18
N ALA A 98 0.26 -30.64 6.38
CA ALA A 98 -1.18 -30.52 6.56
C ALA A 98 -1.74 -29.25 5.90
N GLN A 99 -1.02 -28.13 5.97
CA GLN A 99 -1.42 -26.90 5.30
C GLN A 99 -1.50 -27.10 3.78
N LYS A 100 -0.44 -27.68 3.18
CA LYS A 100 -0.39 -28.01 1.76
C LYS A 100 -1.54 -28.93 1.34
N GLU A 101 -1.79 -29.99 2.11
CA GLU A 101 -2.88 -30.94 1.83
C GLU A 101 -4.25 -30.26 1.85
N ILE A 102 -4.47 -29.36 2.81
CA ILE A 102 -5.73 -28.60 2.94
C ILE A 102 -5.89 -27.62 1.77
N ASP A 103 -4.84 -26.93 1.35
CA ASP A 103 -4.88 -26.03 0.18
C ASP A 103 -5.14 -26.79 -1.13
N ILE A 104 -4.51 -27.95 -1.33
CA ILE A 104 -4.76 -28.80 -2.51
C ILE A 104 -6.19 -29.36 -2.49
N ALA A 105 -6.69 -29.77 -1.32
CA ALA A 105 -8.07 -30.23 -1.18
C ALA A 105 -9.07 -29.10 -1.48
N HIS A 106 -8.80 -27.89 -1.00
CA HIS A 106 -9.56 -26.69 -1.34
C HIS A 106 -9.60 -26.45 -2.86
N ALA A 107 -8.43 -26.46 -3.53
CA ALA A 107 -8.33 -26.28 -4.98
C ALA A 107 -9.19 -27.28 -5.78
N LYS A 108 -9.10 -28.56 -5.44
CA LYS A 108 -9.90 -29.61 -6.09
C LYS A 108 -11.40 -29.38 -5.89
N LYS A 109 -11.82 -29.08 -4.66
CA LYS A 109 -13.23 -28.81 -4.35
C LYS A 109 -13.75 -27.53 -4.97
N ALA A 110 -12.90 -26.52 -5.17
CA ALA A 110 -13.22 -25.32 -5.90
C ALA A 110 -13.64 -25.64 -7.33
N VAL A 111 -12.83 -26.43 -8.05
CA VAL A 111 -13.12 -26.86 -9.42
C VAL A 111 -14.44 -27.63 -9.46
N GLU A 112 -14.61 -28.63 -8.58
CA GLU A 112 -15.83 -29.43 -8.52
C GLU A 112 -17.09 -28.58 -8.28
N ALA A 113 -17.02 -27.61 -7.38
CA ALA A 113 -18.14 -26.72 -7.05
C ALA A 113 -18.45 -25.77 -8.22
N VAL A 114 -17.42 -25.09 -8.76
CA VAL A 114 -17.56 -24.18 -9.91
C VAL A 114 -18.15 -24.91 -11.11
N LYS A 115 -17.59 -26.05 -11.51
CA LYS A 115 -18.07 -26.82 -12.66
C LYS A 115 -19.48 -27.39 -12.48
N SER A 116 -19.93 -27.57 -11.24
CA SER A 116 -21.31 -28.02 -10.97
C SER A 116 -22.37 -26.95 -11.20
N VAL A 117 -21.98 -25.67 -11.18
CA VAL A 117 -22.87 -24.51 -11.39
C VAL A 117 -22.64 -23.88 -12.76
N ASP A 118 -21.39 -23.84 -13.22
CA ASP A 118 -20.94 -23.22 -14.45
C ASP A 118 -19.85 -24.07 -15.12
N PRO A 119 -20.21 -24.94 -16.09
CA PRO A 119 -19.25 -25.81 -16.78
C PRO A 119 -18.11 -25.05 -17.50
N GLN A 120 -18.33 -23.79 -17.87
CA GLN A 120 -17.33 -22.93 -18.50
C GLN A 120 -16.46 -22.17 -17.48
N GLY A 121 -16.78 -22.29 -16.19
CA GLY A 121 -16.11 -21.55 -15.14
C GLY A 121 -14.61 -21.83 -15.07
N VAL A 122 -13.83 -20.76 -14.96
CA VAL A 122 -12.38 -20.75 -14.77
C VAL A 122 -12.09 -20.13 -13.41
N ILE A 123 -11.18 -20.76 -12.67
CA ILE A 123 -10.71 -20.30 -11.38
C ILE A 123 -9.52 -19.36 -11.57
N PHE A 124 -9.47 -18.29 -10.80
CA PHE A 124 -8.23 -17.56 -10.59
C PHE A 124 -7.75 -17.68 -9.15
N THR A 125 -6.43 -17.81 -9.00
CA THR A 125 -5.72 -17.86 -7.72
C THR A 125 -4.61 -16.81 -7.70
N GLN A 126 -4.32 -16.24 -6.54
CA GLN A 126 -3.23 -15.28 -6.39
C GLN A 126 -1.92 -15.95 -6.01
N SER A 127 -0.80 -15.49 -6.57
CA SER A 127 0.51 -16.03 -6.21
C SER A 127 1.00 -15.56 -4.82
N TRP A 128 0.32 -14.60 -4.19
CA TRP A 128 0.62 -14.13 -2.81
C TRP A 128 0.65 -15.30 -1.81
N THR A 129 -0.18 -16.31 -2.01
CA THR A 129 -0.18 -17.55 -1.21
C THR A 129 1.19 -18.20 -1.12
N TRP A 130 1.95 -18.17 -2.21
CA TRP A 130 3.21 -18.90 -2.31
C TRP A 130 4.41 -18.11 -1.76
N LEU A 131 4.22 -16.88 -1.28
CA LEU A 131 5.30 -16.05 -0.74
C LEU A 131 6.15 -16.72 0.32
N ASN A 132 5.53 -17.53 1.18
CA ASN A 132 6.26 -18.34 2.15
C ASN A 132 6.96 -19.51 1.43
N ARG A 133 8.17 -19.27 0.89
CA ARG A 133 8.95 -20.27 0.16
C ARG A 133 9.35 -21.50 0.98
N LYS A 134 9.29 -21.44 2.32
CA LYS A 134 9.49 -22.62 3.17
C LYS A 134 8.30 -23.59 3.07
N LEU A 135 7.08 -23.05 3.00
CA LEU A 135 5.85 -23.82 2.82
C LEU A 135 5.60 -24.17 1.35
N TRP A 136 5.93 -23.23 0.46
CA TRP A 136 5.68 -23.28 -0.97
C TRP A 136 6.98 -23.24 -1.79
N PRO A 137 7.86 -24.26 -1.66
CA PRO A 137 8.91 -24.47 -2.64
C PRO A 137 8.29 -24.80 -4.01
N LYS A 138 9.11 -24.72 -5.06
CA LYS A 138 8.68 -24.85 -6.46
C LYS A 138 7.84 -26.11 -6.71
N GLU A 139 8.19 -27.22 -6.08
CA GLU A 139 7.53 -28.52 -6.24
C GLU A 139 6.11 -28.50 -5.65
N ASN A 140 5.91 -27.81 -4.51
CA ASN A 140 4.60 -27.68 -3.87
C ASN A 140 3.69 -26.75 -4.68
N VAL A 141 4.23 -25.65 -5.23
CA VAL A 141 3.49 -24.78 -6.14
C VAL A 141 3.05 -25.54 -7.39
N LYS A 142 3.95 -26.36 -7.95
CA LYS A 142 3.60 -27.24 -9.07
C LYS A 142 2.49 -28.22 -8.71
N ALA A 143 2.61 -28.92 -7.58
CA ALA A 143 1.60 -29.88 -7.12
C ALA A 143 0.22 -29.23 -6.90
N PHE A 144 0.20 -27.99 -6.41
CA PHE A 144 -1.04 -27.22 -6.28
C PHE A 144 -1.64 -26.85 -7.63
N LEU A 145 -0.83 -26.35 -8.58
CA LEU A 145 -1.32 -26.00 -9.92
C LEU A 145 -1.73 -27.22 -10.76
N ASP A 146 -1.09 -28.37 -10.55
CA ASP A 146 -1.46 -29.65 -11.18
C ASP A 146 -2.77 -30.23 -10.61
N ALA A 147 -3.24 -29.74 -9.46
CA ALA A 147 -4.53 -30.14 -8.89
C ALA A 147 -5.72 -29.59 -9.70
N PHE A 148 -5.49 -28.61 -10.55
CA PHE A 148 -6.49 -28.05 -11.47
C PHE A 148 -6.41 -28.74 -12.84
N PRO A 149 -7.54 -29.13 -13.44
CA PRO A 149 -7.58 -29.56 -14.82
C PRO A 149 -7.00 -28.48 -15.76
N GLU A 150 -6.52 -28.92 -16.93
CA GLU A 150 -5.97 -28.00 -17.92
C GLU A 150 -7.04 -27.00 -18.39
N GLY A 151 -6.71 -25.70 -18.35
CA GLY A 151 -7.64 -24.62 -18.72
C GLY A 151 -8.56 -24.13 -17.61
N ASP A 152 -8.62 -24.81 -16.47
CA ASP A 152 -9.53 -24.45 -15.37
C ASP A 152 -8.93 -23.48 -14.35
N VAL A 153 -7.65 -23.12 -14.48
CA VAL A 153 -6.96 -22.18 -13.59
C VAL A 153 -6.18 -21.11 -14.35
N MET A 154 -6.19 -19.90 -13.80
CA MET A 154 -5.33 -18.79 -14.19
C MET A 154 -4.65 -18.20 -12.95
N VAL A 155 -3.33 -17.99 -13.02
CA VAL A 155 -2.57 -17.41 -11.92
C VAL A 155 -2.56 -15.88 -12.05
N TRP A 156 -3.04 -15.18 -11.03
CA TRP A 156 -2.91 -13.73 -10.92
C TRP A 156 -1.71 -13.46 -10.03
N GLU A 157 -0.60 -13.05 -10.62
CA GLU A 157 0.61 -12.84 -9.83
C GLU A 157 0.42 -11.70 -8.81
N LEU A 158 1.11 -11.82 -7.68
CA LEU A 158 1.33 -10.81 -6.66
C LEU A 158 2.72 -11.11 -6.05
N TRP A 159 3.75 -10.26 -6.21
CA TRP A 159 3.81 -8.89 -6.74
C TRP A 159 5.07 -8.68 -7.61
N ASN A 160 4.98 -7.85 -8.66
CA ASN A 160 6.09 -7.44 -9.54
C ASN A 160 6.55 -6.00 -9.32
N ASP A 161 6.17 -5.37 -8.21
CA ASP A 161 6.47 -3.95 -8.02
C ASP A 161 7.91 -3.68 -7.56
N ASN A 162 8.71 -4.70 -7.26
CA ASN A 162 10.08 -4.55 -6.79
C ASN A 162 11.12 -4.99 -7.84
N ALA A 163 11.88 -4.04 -8.40
CA ALA A 163 13.00 -4.26 -9.34
C ALA A 163 14.11 -5.15 -8.79
N GLY A 164 14.30 -5.21 -7.47
CA GLY A 164 15.38 -5.97 -6.81
C GLY A 164 15.04 -7.44 -6.55
N GLY A 165 13.78 -7.85 -6.70
CA GLY A 165 13.35 -9.23 -6.50
C GLY A 165 13.49 -10.10 -7.74
N HIS A 166 13.69 -11.40 -7.55
CA HIS A 166 13.41 -12.37 -8.62
C HIS A 166 11.88 -12.49 -8.75
N PRO A 167 11.29 -12.15 -9.90
CA PRO A 167 9.84 -12.19 -10.02
C PRO A 167 9.35 -13.65 -9.97
N MET A 168 8.20 -13.87 -9.35
CA MET A 168 7.73 -15.21 -9.02
C MET A 168 7.47 -16.06 -10.27
N TYR A 169 7.01 -15.46 -11.37
CA TYR A 169 6.89 -16.17 -12.64
C TYR A 169 8.22 -16.79 -13.10
N LYS A 170 9.38 -16.14 -12.92
CA LYS A 170 10.69 -16.74 -13.29
C LYS A 170 11.04 -17.91 -12.38
N GLU A 171 10.81 -17.77 -11.08
CA GLU A 171 11.08 -18.83 -10.09
C GLU A 171 10.23 -20.09 -10.36
N MET A 172 8.96 -19.88 -10.69
CA MET A 172 7.98 -20.94 -10.94
C MET A 172 7.96 -21.42 -12.41
N ASP A 173 9.02 -21.16 -13.18
CA ASP A 173 9.14 -21.51 -14.61
C ASP A 173 7.88 -21.16 -15.41
N TYR A 174 7.47 -19.90 -15.28
CA TYR A 174 6.30 -19.30 -15.92
C TYR A 174 5.01 -20.08 -15.59
N TYR A 175 4.86 -20.37 -14.29
CA TYR A 175 3.77 -21.14 -13.68
C TYR A 175 3.54 -22.49 -14.34
N PHE A 176 4.64 -23.15 -14.72
CA PHE A 176 4.64 -24.49 -15.33
C PHE A 176 3.73 -24.57 -16.57
N GLY A 177 3.61 -23.47 -17.32
CA GLY A 177 2.79 -23.38 -18.54
C GLY A 177 1.31 -23.09 -18.31
N LYS A 178 0.85 -22.88 -17.08
CA LYS A 178 -0.52 -22.42 -16.79
C LYS A 178 -0.71 -20.96 -17.24
N PRO A 179 -1.91 -20.56 -17.69
CA PRO A 179 -2.23 -19.16 -17.96
C PRO A 179 -1.98 -18.26 -16.75
N TRP A 180 -1.41 -17.08 -16.96
CA TRP A 180 -1.13 -16.15 -15.86
C TRP A 180 -1.23 -14.68 -16.28
N LEU A 181 -1.30 -13.80 -15.28
CA LEU A 181 -1.23 -12.35 -15.45
C LEU A 181 -0.04 -11.80 -14.67
N MET A 182 0.72 -10.90 -15.29
CA MET A 182 1.80 -10.18 -14.62
C MET A 182 1.21 -9.16 -13.65
N GLY A 183 1.42 -9.38 -12.35
CA GLY A 183 0.67 -8.66 -11.33
C GLY A 183 1.45 -7.60 -10.59
N PHE A 184 0.77 -6.48 -10.34
CA PHE A 184 1.28 -5.29 -9.65
C PHE A 184 0.35 -4.99 -8.47
N LEU A 185 0.87 -5.13 -7.26
CA LEU A 185 0.19 -4.75 -6.01
C LEU A 185 0.33 -3.25 -5.83
N TYR A 186 1.54 -2.73 -5.93
CA TYR A 186 1.92 -1.31 -5.86
C TYR A 186 1.63 -0.63 -4.52
N SER A 187 0.36 -0.58 -4.09
CA SER A 187 -0.02 0.08 -2.84
C SER A 187 -0.33 -0.91 -1.73
N TYR A 188 0.43 -0.80 -0.62
CA TYR A 188 0.29 -1.57 0.62
C TYR A 188 -0.33 -0.71 1.72
N GLY A 189 -1.46 -1.12 2.28
CA GLY A 189 -2.25 -0.36 3.26
C GLY A 189 -2.80 0.97 2.74
N GLY A 190 -2.50 1.32 1.48
CA GLY A 190 -2.71 2.64 0.92
C GLY A 190 -1.72 3.69 1.38
N GLN A 191 -0.50 3.28 1.72
CA GLN A 191 0.61 4.19 1.98
C GLN A 191 0.74 5.24 0.88
N THR A 192 1.02 6.47 1.30
CA THR A 192 0.97 7.63 0.43
C THR A 192 2.33 7.96 -0.19
N ASN A 193 3.44 7.31 0.19
CA ASN A 193 4.76 7.64 -0.38
C ASN A 193 4.77 7.57 -1.92
N LEU A 194 5.44 8.54 -2.55
CA LEU A 194 5.70 8.47 -3.99
C LEU A 194 6.80 7.45 -4.27
N HIS A 195 6.52 6.51 -5.16
CA HIS A 195 7.43 5.44 -5.52
C HIS A 195 7.08 4.77 -6.86
N GLY A 196 8.02 4.00 -7.41
CA GLY A 196 7.81 3.12 -8.56
C GLY A 196 8.71 3.48 -9.73
N ASP A 197 9.64 2.59 -10.05
CA ASP A 197 10.61 2.73 -11.14
C ASP A 197 9.90 2.63 -12.49
N LEU A 198 9.61 3.79 -13.10
CA LEU A 198 8.90 3.85 -14.39
C LEU A 198 9.75 3.26 -15.52
N ALA A 199 11.07 3.46 -15.50
CA ALA A 199 11.96 2.93 -16.52
C ALA A 199 12.10 1.41 -16.39
N GLY A 200 12.27 0.92 -15.16
CA GLY A 200 12.28 -0.50 -14.82
C GLY A 200 10.96 -1.17 -15.17
N LEU A 201 9.82 -0.54 -14.91
CA LEU A 201 8.52 -1.05 -15.29
C LEU A 201 8.40 -1.25 -16.81
N VAL A 202 8.73 -0.22 -17.60
CA VAL A 202 8.72 -0.32 -19.08
C VAL A 202 9.60 -1.48 -19.54
N LYS A 203 10.81 -1.60 -18.99
CA LYS A 203 11.74 -2.69 -19.30
C LYS A 203 11.15 -4.06 -18.94
N ARG A 204 10.64 -4.24 -17.71
CA ARG A 204 10.10 -5.52 -17.21
C ARG A 204 8.91 -6.00 -18.05
N VAL A 205 7.97 -5.12 -18.38
CA VAL A 205 6.79 -5.52 -19.17
C VAL A 205 7.19 -5.89 -20.62
N ARG A 206 8.15 -5.16 -21.21
CA ARG A 206 8.71 -5.51 -22.54
C ARG A 206 9.44 -6.85 -22.53
N GLU A 207 10.24 -7.12 -21.50
CA GLU A 207 10.88 -8.44 -21.33
C GLU A 207 9.84 -9.57 -21.31
N VAL A 208 8.79 -9.44 -20.51
CA VAL A 208 7.71 -10.44 -20.46
C VAL A 208 6.98 -10.57 -21.79
N ALA A 209 6.70 -9.46 -22.49
CA ALA A 209 6.01 -9.47 -23.77
C ALA A 209 6.80 -10.15 -24.90
N THR A 210 8.13 -10.22 -24.78
CA THR A 210 9.02 -10.79 -25.81
C THR A 210 9.58 -12.17 -25.46
N GLU A 211 9.41 -12.62 -24.22
CA GLU A 211 9.95 -13.88 -23.71
C GLU A 211 9.13 -15.11 -24.20
N PRO A 212 9.72 -16.04 -24.98
CA PRO A 212 9.00 -17.22 -25.47
C PRO A 212 8.38 -18.10 -24.38
N LYS A 213 9.03 -18.23 -23.20
CA LYS A 213 8.47 -18.96 -22.06
C LYS A 213 7.26 -18.26 -21.44
N ALA A 214 7.14 -16.95 -21.61
CA ALA A 214 6.03 -16.15 -21.11
C ALA A 214 4.82 -16.10 -22.06
N LYS A 215 4.76 -16.95 -23.11
CA LYS A 215 3.64 -16.99 -24.08
C LYS A 215 2.24 -17.20 -23.48
N LYS A 216 2.16 -17.65 -22.23
CA LYS A 216 0.91 -17.85 -21.46
C LYS A 216 0.63 -16.71 -20.46
N CYS A 217 1.43 -15.64 -20.48
CA CYS A 217 1.10 -14.37 -19.86
C CYS A 217 0.02 -13.69 -20.70
N LEU A 218 -1.19 -13.57 -20.17
CA LEU A 218 -2.35 -13.07 -20.90
C LEU A 218 -2.59 -11.57 -20.71
N GLY A 219 -1.78 -10.91 -19.88
CA GLY A 219 -1.90 -9.49 -19.61
C GLY A 219 -1.37 -9.10 -18.24
N ILE A 220 -1.86 -7.96 -17.76
CA ILE A 220 -1.45 -7.33 -16.50
C ILE A 220 -2.58 -7.43 -15.49
N ALA A 221 -2.26 -7.73 -14.23
CA ALA A 221 -3.18 -7.69 -13.10
C ALA A 221 -2.82 -6.54 -12.14
N VAL A 222 -3.63 -5.48 -12.12
CA VAL A 222 -3.45 -4.31 -11.23
C VAL A 222 -4.29 -4.51 -9.98
N GLN A 223 -3.65 -4.72 -8.82
CA GLN A 223 -4.30 -5.20 -7.59
C GLN A 223 -3.94 -4.38 -6.34
N PRO A 224 -3.97 -3.04 -6.36
CA PRO A 224 -3.61 -2.24 -5.19
C PRO A 224 -4.58 -2.38 -4.03
N GLU A 225 -4.05 -2.39 -2.79
CA GLU A 225 -4.89 -2.34 -1.59
C GLU A 225 -5.61 -1.00 -1.44
N ALA A 226 -5.04 0.07 -2.01
CA ALA A 226 -5.72 1.33 -2.20
C ALA A 226 -5.27 2.03 -3.48
N MET A 227 -6.22 2.70 -4.12
CA MET A 227 -5.95 3.67 -5.20
C MET A 227 -5.98 5.08 -4.59
N HIS A 228 -5.80 6.14 -5.39
CA HIS A 228 -5.90 7.58 -5.05
C HIS A 228 -4.60 8.41 -5.01
N HIS A 229 -3.44 7.77 -5.17
CA HIS A 229 -2.13 8.43 -5.22
C HIS A 229 -1.30 7.84 -6.36
N ASN A 230 -0.21 8.51 -6.75
CA ASN A 230 0.74 8.02 -7.78
C ASN A 230 0.12 7.72 -9.16
N HIS A 231 -0.74 8.63 -9.64
CA HIS A 231 -1.48 8.48 -10.89
C HIS A 231 -0.61 8.16 -12.12
N VAL A 232 0.62 8.70 -12.18
CA VAL A 232 1.54 8.48 -13.30
C VAL A 232 1.95 7.02 -13.47
N PHE A 233 2.10 6.28 -12.36
CA PHE A 233 2.46 4.86 -12.38
C PHE A 233 1.33 4.02 -12.98
N PHE A 234 0.09 4.27 -12.55
CA PHE A 234 -1.07 3.56 -13.08
C PHE A 234 -1.37 3.91 -14.55
N ASP A 235 -1.10 5.15 -14.99
CA ASP A 235 -1.28 5.56 -16.39
C ASP A 235 -0.27 4.84 -17.31
N ILE A 236 1.03 4.83 -16.96
CA ILE A 236 2.03 4.11 -17.77
C ILE A 236 1.77 2.61 -17.76
N LEU A 237 1.37 2.03 -16.62
CA LEU A 237 1.05 0.61 -16.50
C LEU A 237 -0.13 0.23 -17.41
N SER A 238 -1.14 1.09 -17.47
CA SER A 238 -2.29 0.90 -18.37
C SER A 238 -1.86 0.92 -19.84
N ARG A 239 -0.99 1.86 -20.24
CA ARG A 239 -0.47 1.92 -21.62
C ARG A 239 0.37 0.71 -21.99
N LEU A 240 1.22 0.25 -21.06
CA LEU A 240 2.01 -0.96 -21.22
C LEU A 240 1.12 -2.19 -21.38
N GLY A 241 -0.04 -2.26 -20.71
CA GLY A 241 -1.01 -3.32 -20.90
C GLY A 241 -1.60 -3.40 -22.31
N TRP A 242 -1.65 -2.28 -23.05
CA TRP A 242 -2.17 -2.23 -24.42
C TRP A 242 -1.11 -2.48 -25.49
N ASN A 243 0.05 -1.82 -25.39
CA ASN A 243 1.14 -1.97 -26.35
C ASN A 243 2.50 -1.82 -25.65
N PRO A 244 3.02 -2.91 -25.05
CA PRO A 244 4.31 -2.90 -24.35
C PRO A 244 5.46 -2.32 -25.19
N MET A 245 5.48 -2.64 -26.48
CA MET A 245 6.57 -2.25 -27.38
C MET A 245 6.50 -0.79 -27.80
N GLY A 246 5.30 -0.18 -27.79
CA GLY A 246 5.10 1.22 -28.18
C GLY A 246 5.37 2.26 -27.09
N VAL A 247 5.64 1.85 -25.85
CA VAL A 247 5.80 2.79 -24.73
C VAL A 247 7.28 3.11 -24.47
N GLU A 248 7.69 4.33 -24.80
CA GLU A 248 8.97 4.92 -24.38
C GLU A 248 8.74 5.93 -23.25
N LEU A 249 9.58 5.91 -22.21
CA LEU A 249 9.39 6.74 -21.03
C LEU A 249 9.37 8.24 -21.37
N GLY A 250 10.31 8.71 -22.20
CA GLY A 250 10.40 10.12 -22.59
C GLY A 250 9.10 10.63 -23.24
N SER A 251 8.65 9.95 -24.29
CA SER A 251 7.41 10.28 -25.01
C SER A 251 6.19 10.16 -24.11
N PHE A 252 6.15 9.15 -23.23
CA PHE A 252 5.08 9.00 -22.25
C PHE A 252 4.98 10.21 -21.32
N LEU A 253 6.10 10.72 -20.78
CA LEU A 253 6.09 11.90 -19.91
C LEU A 253 5.62 13.15 -20.64
N GLU A 254 5.99 13.32 -21.92
CA GLU A 254 5.51 14.41 -22.78
C GLU A 254 4.00 14.36 -22.98
N GLU A 255 3.48 13.19 -23.34
CA GLU A 255 2.04 13.00 -23.54
C GLU A 255 1.24 13.09 -22.23
N TYR A 256 1.80 12.61 -21.11
CA TYR A 256 1.18 12.74 -19.80
C TYR A 256 1.09 14.20 -19.39
N ALA A 257 2.17 14.97 -19.55
CA ALA A 257 2.17 16.40 -19.26
C ALA A 257 1.15 17.17 -20.11
N PHE A 258 1.07 16.88 -21.41
CA PHE A 258 0.10 17.50 -22.31
C PHE A 258 -1.34 17.23 -21.89
N ARG A 259 -1.70 15.97 -21.61
CA ARG A 259 -3.07 15.60 -21.22
C ARG A 259 -3.45 16.14 -19.84
N ARG A 260 -2.50 16.18 -18.91
CA ARG A 260 -2.77 16.52 -17.51
C ARG A 260 -2.72 18.03 -17.22
N TYR A 261 -1.84 18.76 -17.89
CA TYR A 261 -1.57 20.18 -17.61
C TYR A 261 -1.86 21.10 -18.79
N GLY A 262 -2.20 20.56 -19.96
CA GLY A 262 -2.48 21.35 -21.17
C GLY A 262 -1.23 21.74 -21.95
N LYS A 263 -1.46 22.19 -23.19
CA LYS A 263 -0.41 22.42 -24.20
C LYS A 263 0.62 23.45 -23.76
N GLU A 264 0.17 24.54 -23.15
CA GLU A 264 1.00 25.69 -22.81
C GLU A 264 1.95 25.39 -21.65
N SER A 265 1.50 24.64 -20.64
CA SER A 265 2.33 24.28 -19.49
C SER A 265 3.15 23.00 -19.69
N ALA A 266 2.77 22.16 -20.66
CA ALA A 266 3.43 20.88 -20.91
C ALA A 266 4.97 20.95 -20.99
N PRO A 267 5.61 21.91 -21.70
CA PRO A 267 7.08 21.96 -21.77
C PRO A 267 7.75 22.07 -20.41
N LYS A 268 7.21 22.88 -19.48
CA LYS A 268 7.74 22.99 -18.13
C LYS A 268 7.39 21.78 -17.29
N MET A 269 6.15 21.31 -17.40
CA MET A 269 5.69 20.16 -16.62
C MET A 269 6.37 18.84 -17.02
N VAL A 270 6.90 18.73 -18.25
CA VAL A 270 7.80 17.62 -18.61
C VAL A 270 9.09 17.66 -17.80
N ARG A 271 9.65 18.84 -17.53
CA ARG A 271 10.84 18.98 -16.66
C ARG A 271 10.53 18.59 -15.22
N PHE A 272 9.37 19.01 -14.71
CA PHE A 272 8.84 18.57 -13.42
C PHE A 272 8.77 17.03 -13.34
N LEU A 273 8.15 16.38 -14.32
CA LEU A 273 8.04 14.92 -14.34
C LEU A 273 9.40 14.21 -14.46
N LYS A 274 10.36 14.80 -15.20
CA LYS A 274 11.72 14.28 -15.31
C LYS A 274 12.47 14.32 -13.98
N GLU A 275 12.27 15.36 -13.16
CA GLU A 275 12.83 15.39 -11.80
C GLU A 275 12.26 14.29 -10.92
N LEU A 276 10.95 14.00 -11.02
CA LEU A 276 10.33 12.88 -10.30
C LEU A 276 10.81 11.52 -10.81
N ALA A 277 10.92 11.34 -12.13
CA ALA A 277 11.46 10.13 -12.76
C ALA A 277 12.94 9.90 -12.44
N ALA A 278 13.71 10.95 -12.16
CA ALA A 278 15.09 10.86 -11.69
C ALA A 278 15.22 10.57 -10.19
N SER A 279 14.10 10.54 -9.45
CA SER A 279 14.07 10.40 -8.00
C SER A 279 13.07 9.34 -7.55
N VAL A 280 11.92 9.73 -7.00
CA VAL A 280 10.90 8.85 -6.42
C VAL A 280 10.30 7.86 -7.42
N TYR A 281 10.29 8.20 -8.71
CA TYR A 281 9.85 7.32 -9.79
C TYR A 281 11.01 6.71 -10.59
N GLY A 282 12.25 6.84 -10.10
CA GLY A 282 13.45 6.22 -10.66
C GLY A 282 13.97 5.06 -9.83
N SER A 283 13.25 4.66 -8.79
CA SER A 283 13.59 3.58 -7.88
C SER A 283 12.32 2.91 -7.35
N ASP A 284 12.34 1.60 -7.14
CA ASP A 284 11.26 0.84 -6.50
C ASP A 284 11.34 0.94 -4.95
N ASP A 285 11.69 2.13 -4.46
CA ASP A 285 11.88 2.43 -3.04
C ASP A 285 10.56 2.79 -2.34
N THR A 286 10.17 2.01 -1.33
CA THR A 286 8.98 2.28 -0.52
C THR A 286 9.29 2.82 0.88
N TYR A 287 10.50 3.37 1.10
CA TYR A 287 10.95 3.85 2.41
C TYR A 287 9.91 4.78 3.05
N PRO A 288 9.43 4.45 4.27
CA PRO A 288 8.31 5.15 4.86
C PRO A 288 8.72 6.52 5.41
N SER A 289 7.73 7.39 5.53
CA SER A 289 7.86 8.59 6.35
C SER A 289 7.96 8.18 7.82
N LEU A 290 9.05 8.52 8.51
CA LEU A 290 9.32 8.02 9.87
C LEU A 290 8.35 8.58 10.91
N TYR A 291 7.73 9.74 10.66
CA TYR A 291 6.66 10.27 11.51
C TYR A 291 5.39 9.41 11.50
N HIS A 292 5.21 8.54 10.50
CA HIS A 292 4.10 7.58 10.50
C HIS A 292 4.32 6.39 11.44
N LEU A 293 5.53 6.19 11.95
CA LEU A 293 5.90 5.00 12.71
C LEU A 293 6.21 5.33 14.17
N ARG A 294 6.35 4.29 14.99
CA ARG A 294 6.98 4.39 16.31
C ARG A 294 8.48 4.61 16.16
N ILE A 295 8.91 5.87 16.13
CA ILE A 295 10.31 6.26 15.90
C ILE A 295 11.29 5.50 16.83
N TYR A 296 10.89 5.26 18.06
CA TYR A 296 11.72 4.57 19.04
C TYR A 296 11.89 3.07 18.76
N GLU A 297 11.00 2.42 18.02
CA GLU A 297 11.11 0.99 17.66
C GLU A 297 12.01 0.76 16.42
N ILE A 298 12.29 1.83 15.66
CA ILE A 298 13.14 1.80 14.45
C ILE A 298 14.62 1.53 14.80
N ARG A 299 14.97 1.54 16.10
CA ARG A 299 16.32 1.32 16.64
C ARG A 299 16.72 -0.16 16.71
N ALA A 300 15.78 -1.10 16.55
CA ALA A 300 16.07 -2.53 16.61
C ALA A 300 15.52 -3.25 15.35
N PRO A 301 16.28 -4.15 14.71
CA PRO A 301 15.66 -5.08 13.78
C PRO A 301 14.70 -5.98 14.57
N PRO A 302 13.39 -6.04 14.22
CA PRO A 302 12.49 -7.00 14.83
C PRO A 302 12.96 -8.43 14.51
N PRO A 303 12.62 -9.44 15.35
CA PRO A 303 12.96 -10.82 15.08
C PRO A 303 12.37 -11.27 13.72
N PRO A 304 13.08 -12.12 12.96
CA PRO A 304 12.63 -12.52 11.63
C PRO A 304 11.45 -13.48 11.72
N SER A 305 10.23 -12.96 11.62
CA SER A 305 9.06 -13.73 11.19
C SER A 305 8.84 -13.53 9.69
N GLY A 306 8.50 -14.58 8.94
CA GLY A 306 8.62 -14.63 7.47
C GLY A 306 7.85 -13.56 6.68
N LEU A 307 6.74 -13.04 7.22
CA LEU A 307 6.05 -11.88 6.63
C LEU A 307 6.81 -10.57 6.91
N GLN A 308 7.30 -10.36 8.15
CA GLN A 308 8.09 -9.18 8.52
C GLN A 308 9.39 -9.04 7.71
N SER A 309 10.01 -10.14 7.25
CA SER A 309 11.16 -10.05 6.33
C SER A 309 10.78 -9.54 4.93
N ILE A 310 9.55 -9.79 4.47
CA ILE A 310 9.04 -9.27 3.20
C ILE A 310 8.73 -7.79 3.34
N TRP A 311 8.11 -7.38 4.46
CA TRP A 311 7.94 -5.96 4.79
C TRP A 311 9.30 -5.24 4.89
N LYS A 312 10.31 -5.87 5.51
CA LYS A 312 11.68 -5.32 5.59
C LYS A 312 12.41 -5.26 4.23
N GLY A 313 12.16 -6.22 3.34
CA GLY A 313 12.65 -6.22 1.96
C GLY A 313 11.91 -5.23 1.05
N ALA A 314 10.64 -4.93 1.36
CA ALA A 314 9.84 -3.91 0.68
C ALA A 314 10.33 -2.49 1.03
N TYR A 315 10.72 -2.23 2.28
CA TYR A 315 11.38 -0.97 2.70
C TYR A 315 12.87 -0.91 2.31
N GLY A 316 13.26 -1.69 1.30
CA GLY A 316 14.64 -1.93 0.90
C GLY A 316 15.25 -0.78 0.12
N VAL A 317 15.47 0.36 0.77
CA VAL A 317 16.50 1.36 0.43
C VAL A 317 16.86 2.16 1.70
N SER A 318 18.10 2.60 1.82
CA SER A 318 18.60 3.39 2.93
C SER A 318 18.11 4.84 2.90
N LEU A 319 17.98 5.45 4.08
CA LEU A 319 17.84 6.90 4.26
C LEU A 319 18.80 7.72 3.37
N SER A 320 20.01 7.19 3.10
CA SER A 320 21.00 7.84 2.25
C SER A 320 20.57 8.00 0.79
N GLN A 321 19.72 7.11 0.26
CA GLN A 321 19.16 7.29 -1.09
C GLN A 321 18.03 8.30 -1.10
N ARG A 322 17.06 8.21 -0.16
CA ARG A 322 15.94 9.17 -0.08
C ARG A 322 16.43 10.60 0.14
N SER A 323 17.51 10.77 0.90
CA SER A 323 18.17 12.07 1.08
C SER A 323 18.63 12.68 -0.25
N LYS A 324 19.07 11.87 -1.22
CA LYS A 324 19.48 12.32 -2.56
C LYS A 324 18.29 12.75 -3.43
N PHE A 325 17.05 12.37 -3.07
CA PHE A 325 15.84 12.78 -3.80
C PHE A 325 15.34 14.16 -3.39
N ILE A 326 15.64 14.63 -2.17
CA ILE A 326 15.19 15.94 -1.67
C ILE A 326 15.49 17.09 -2.65
N PRO A 327 16.70 17.21 -3.26
CA PRO A 327 16.97 18.26 -4.23
C PRO A 327 16.16 18.13 -5.54
N HIS A 328 15.83 16.91 -5.97
CA HIS A 328 14.98 16.68 -7.14
C HIS A 328 13.53 17.10 -6.84
N LEU A 329 13.01 16.73 -5.68
CA LEU A 329 11.66 17.11 -5.23
C LEU A 329 11.53 18.62 -5.06
N GLN A 330 12.54 19.28 -4.48
CA GLN A 330 12.58 20.74 -4.40
C GLN A 330 12.53 21.39 -5.79
N ARG A 331 13.40 20.96 -6.73
CA ARG A 331 13.39 21.50 -8.11
C ARG A 331 12.07 21.23 -8.83
N ALA A 332 11.46 20.07 -8.60
CA ALA A 332 10.14 19.76 -9.15
C ALA A 332 9.11 20.79 -8.66
N LEU A 333 9.03 21.04 -7.36
CA LEU A 333 8.12 22.05 -6.80
C LEU A 333 8.40 23.44 -7.36
N GLU A 334 9.66 23.87 -7.43
CA GLU A 334 10.05 25.16 -8.01
C GLU A 334 9.56 25.29 -9.47
N ILE A 335 9.77 24.26 -10.31
CA ILE A 335 9.30 24.24 -11.70
C ILE A 335 7.78 24.29 -11.78
N ALA A 336 7.08 23.54 -10.92
CA ALA A 336 5.62 23.51 -10.91
C ALA A 336 5.04 24.87 -10.51
N LEU A 337 5.65 25.54 -9.52
CA LEU A 337 5.23 26.86 -9.04
C LEU A 337 5.37 27.95 -10.10
N GLU A 338 6.31 27.84 -11.04
CA GLU A 338 6.36 28.75 -12.20
C GLU A 338 5.09 28.69 -13.09
N GLU A 339 4.32 27.60 -13.02
CA GLU A 339 3.05 27.42 -13.74
C GLU A 339 1.83 27.64 -12.85
N ALA A 340 2.00 27.98 -11.56
CA ALA A 340 0.89 28.19 -10.63
C ALA A 340 -0.07 29.30 -11.09
N GLY A 341 0.43 30.34 -11.76
CA GLY A 341 -0.43 31.39 -12.34
C GLY A 341 -1.40 30.88 -13.42
N ARG A 342 -1.09 29.78 -14.11
CA ARG A 342 -1.95 29.16 -15.12
C ARG A 342 -2.73 27.96 -14.57
N LEU A 343 -2.09 27.15 -13.74
CA LEU A 343 -2.60 25.85 -13.29
C LEU A 343 -3.11 25.86 -11.84
N GLY A 344 -3.02 26.97 -11.11
CA GLY A 344 -3.31 27.04 -9.67
C GLY A 344 -4.73 26.58 -9.30
N GLU A 345 -5.70 26.79 -10.19
CA GLU A 345 -7.10 26.34 -10.02
C GLU A 345 -7.37 24.94 -10.60
N CYS A 346 -6.40 24.32 -11.27
CA CYS A 346 -6.54 22.97 -11.84
C CYS A 346 -6.46 21.91 -10.73
N PRO A 347 -7.52 21.11 -10.47
CA PRO A 347 -7.51 20.14 -9.38
C PRO A 347 -6.43 19.07 -9.51
N LEU A 348 -6.07 18.69 -10.74
CA LEU A 348 -5.00 17.72 -11.01
C LEU A 348 -3.63 18.28 -10.63
N PHE A 349 -3.38 19.55 -10.96
CA PHE A 349 -2.15 20.24 -10.60
C PHE A 349 -2.05 20.46 -9.08
N GLN A 350 -3.13 20.90 -8.42
CA GLN A 350 -3.18 21.03 -6.96
C GLN A 350 -2.85 19.70 -6.27
N HIS A 351 -3.43 18.60 -6.76
CA HIS A 351 -3.15 17.27 -6.23
C HIS A 351 -1.67 16.91 -6.36
N ASP A 352 -1.05 17.12 -7.53
CA ASP A 352 0.38 16.82 -7.71
C ASP A 352 1.29 17.71 -6.86
N LEU A 353 0.92 18.98 -6.69
CA LEU A 353 1.68 19.91 -5.86
C LEU A 353 1.66 19.48 -4.39
N ILE A 354 0.52 18.98 -3.91
CA ILE A 354 0.42 18.40 -2.56
C ILE A 354 1.20 17.09 -2.47
N ASP A 355 1.05 16.18 -3.44
CA ASP A 355 1.73 14.87 -3.44
C ASP A 355 3.25 15.01 -3.44
N VAL A 356 3.81 15.93 -4.25
CA VAL A 356 5.25 16.19 -4.26
C VAL A 356 5.68 16.98 -3.03
N GLY A 357 4.88 17.94 -2.57
CA GLY A 357 5.19 18.76 -1.39
C GLY A 357 5.26 17.93 -0.11
N ARG A 358 4.30 17.02 0.11
CA ARG A 358 4.31 16.11 1.26
C ARG A 358 5.47 15.12 1.19
N GLN A 359 5.82 14.66 -0.02
CA GLN A 359 6.97 13.77 -0.21
C GLN A 359 8.30 14.49 0.07
N PHE A 360 8.45 15.74 -0.36
CA PHE A 360 9.60 16.59 -0.02
C PHE A 360 9.74 16.77 1.50
N LEU A 361 8.65 17.14 2.18
CA LEU A 361 8.63 17.31 3.63
C LEU A 361 8.92 15.99 4.37
N ALA A 362 8.42 14.86 3.85
CA ALA A 362 8.67 13.55 4.42
C ALA A 362 10.14 13.13 4.37
N ASP A 363 10.77 13.26 3.20
CA ASP A 363 12.18 12.91 3.05
C ASP A 363 13.07 13.88 3.85
N LEU A 364 12.68 15.15 3.94
CA LEU A 364 13.34 16.13 4.81
C LEU A 364 13.19 15.75 6.29
N PHE A 365 11.99 15.41 6.75
CA PHE A 365 11.76 14.95 8.13
C PHE A 365 12.67 13.78 8.47
N ASN A 366 12.77 12.78 7.58
CA ASN A 366 13.59 11.61 7.80
C ASN A 366 15.08 11.97 7.94
N LEU A 367 15.59 12.86 7.10
CA LEU A 367 16.97 13.36 7.18
C LEU A 367 17.22 14.13 8.49
N ARG A 368 16.33 15.06 8.83
CA ARG A 368 16.45 15.90 10.05
C ARG A 368 16.37 15.06 11.33
N LEU A 369 15.52 14.03 11.33
CA LEU A 369 15.40 13.10 12.45
C LEU A 369 16.69 12.30 12.67
N ALA A 370 17.39 11.92 11.60
CA ALA A 370 18.69 11.26 11.73
C ALA A 370 19.73 12.20 12.35
N TRP A 371 19.80 13.47 11.93
CA TRP A 371 20.68 14.47 12.55
C TRP A 371 20.32 14.77 14.00
N LEU A 372 19.03 14.85 14.33
CA LEU A 372 18.57 14.96 15.71
C LEU A 372 19.05 13.77 16.55
N TYR A 373 18.95 12.56 16.01
CA TYR A 373 19.38 11.34 16.70
C TYR A 373 20.90 11.30 16.93
N GLU A 374 21.69 11.68 15.93
CA GLU A 374 23.14 11.81 16.05
C GLU A 374 23.52 12.85 17.12
N ALA A 375 22.89 14.01 17.12
CA ALA A 375 23.10 15.05 18.11
C ALA A 375 22.71 14.60 19.53
N PHE A 376 21.60 13.87 19.66
CA PHE A 376 21.19 13.28 20.93
C PHE A 376 22.24 12.27 21.44
N LYS A 377 22.74 11.40 20.56
CA LYS A 377 23.75 10.39 20.93
C LYS A 377 25.10 10.99 21.30
N SER A 378 25.52 12.07 20.65
CA SER A 378 26.76 12.80 20.97
C SER A 378 26.62 13.76 22.15
N GLY A 379 25.41 13.99 22.66
CA GLY A 379 25.14 14.96 23.72
C GLY A 379 25.22 16.42 23.24
N ASP A 380 25.19 16.68 21.93
CA ASP A 380 25.18 18.01 21.35
C ASP A 380 23.80 18.67 21.49
N LYS A 381 23.60 19.36 22.62
CA LYS A 381 22.36 20.08 22.94
C LYS A 381 22.00 21.16 21.92
N LYS A 382 22.99 21.81 21.30
CA LYS A 382 22.75 22.92 20.37
C LYS A 382 22.18 22.39 19.06
N THR A 383 22.82 21.37 18.49
CA THR A 383 22.33 20.74 17.26
C THR A 383 21.01 20.02 17.52
N PHE A 384 20.86 19.33 18.66
CA PHE A 384 19.60 18.71 19.04
C PHE A 384 18.44 19.70 19.04
N GLY A 385 18.56 20.84 19.75
CA GLY A 385 17.50 21.84 19.83
C GLY A 385 17.15 22.45 18.47
N LYS A 386 18.16 22.68 17.61
CA LYS A 386 17.96 23.16 16.24
C LYS A 386 17.15 22.17 15.40
N GLU A 387 17.58 20.91 15.35
CA GLU A 387 16.91 19.90 14.51
C GLU A 387 15.52 19.54 15.07
N ALA A 388 15.34 19.58 16.40
CA ALA A 388 14.02 19.42 17.04
C ALA A 388 13.03 20.51 16.61
N HIS A 389 13.49 21.77 16.58
CA HIS A 389 12.67 22.88 16.09
C HIS A 389 12.29 22.70 14.61
N ILE A 390 13.26 22.35 13.75
CA ILE A 390 13.01 22.13 12.32
C ILE A 390 12.00 20.99 12.11
N LEU A 391 12.07 19.90 12.86
CA LEU A 391 11.12 18.79 12.75
C LEU A 391 9.69 19.20 13.08
N ASP A 392 9.48 20.00 14.12
CA ASP A 392 8.15 20.55 14.45
C ASP A 392 7.65 21.46 13.32
N GLU A 393 8.52 22.32 12.79
CA GLU A 393 8.18 23.18 11.65
C GLU A 393 7.81 22.40 10.38
N VAL A 394 8.50 21.29 10.10
CA VAL A 394 8.19 20.40 8.98
C VAL A 394 6.80 19.80 9.12
N LEU A 395 6.41 19.34 10.32
CA LEU A 395 5.08 18.79 10.56
C LEU A 395 3.98 19.85 10.50
N GLN A 396 4.24 21.07 10.99
CA GLN A 396 3.32 22.20 10.82
C GLN A 396 3.13 22.55 9.33
N SER A 397 4.20 22.55 8.54
CA SER A 397 4.13 22.77 7.09
C SER A 397 3.40 21.64 6.37
N LEU A 398 3.52 20.39 6.84
CA LEU A 398 2.76 19.26 6.31
C LEU A 398 1.26 19.42 6.58
N GLU A 399 0.88 19.81 7.80
CA GLU A 399 -0.51 20.13 8.16
C GLU A 399 -1.08 21.26 7.30
N MET A 400 -0.30 22.33 7.10
CA MET A 400 -0.66 23.45 6.25
C MET A 400 -0.95 22.99 4.82
N LEU A 401 -0.05 22.21 4.21
CA LEU A 401 -0.20 21.71 2.84
C LEU A 401 -1.43 20.83 2.68
N LEU A 402 -1.60 19.83 3.56
CA LEU A 402 -2.71 18.87 3.47
C LEU A 402 -4.06 19.56 3.69
N SER A 403 -4.13 20.56 4.57
CA SER A 403 -5.37 21.29 4.83
C SER A 403 -5.76 22.29 3.74
N SER A 404 -4.88 22.56 2.76
CA SER A 404 -5.18 23.42 1.62
C SER A 404 -6.18 22.80 0.63
N ASN A 405 -6.42 21.49 0.70
CA ASN A 405 -7.36 20.79 -0.17
C ASN A 405 -8.09 19.65 0.57
N ASP A 406 -9.43 19.68 0.51
CA ASP A 406 -10.29 18.71 1.21
C ASP A 406 -10.08 17.25 0.78
N TYR A 407 -9.46 17.00 -0.39
CA TYR A 407 -9.08 15.65 -0.81
C TYR A 407 -8.08 14.97 0.15
N PHE A 408 -7.26 15.77 0.83
CA PHE A 408 -6.25 15.32 1.79
C PHE A 408 -6.71 15.49 3.25
N CYS A 409 -8.02 15.65 3.46
CA CYS A 409 -8.65 15.69 4.78
C CYS A 409 -9.53 14.44 5.00
N LEU A 410 -9.46 13.85 6.19
CA LEU A 410 -10.28 12.71 6.60
C LEU A 410 -11.70 13.13 6.96
N GLN A 411 -11.90 14.34 7.53
CA GLN A 411 -13.22 14.82 7.96
C GLN A 411 -14.27 14.77 6.84
N PRO A 412 -14.03 15.30 5.62
CA PRO A 412 -15.02 15.25 4.53
C PRO A 412 -15.33 13.82 4.07
N ILE A 413 -14.35 12.91 4.11
CA ILE A 413 -14.53 11.50 3.76
C ILE A 413 -15.48 10.83 4.76
N LEU A 414 -15.25 11.07 6.06
CA LEU A 414 -16.10 10.57 7.13
C LEU A 414 -17.50 11.15 7.06
N ASP A 415 -17.65 12.45 6.86
CA ASP A 415 -18.97 13.10 6.77
C ASP A 415 -19.78 12.54 5.60
N LYS A 416 -19.14 12.34 4.44
CA LYS A 416 -19.78 11.71 3.28
C LYS A 416 -20.17 10.26 3.55
N ALA A 417 -19.31 9.51 4.23
CA ALA A 417 -19.61 8.12 4.57
C ALA A 417 -20.76 8.03 5.59
N MET A 418 -20.73 8.82 6.67
CA MET A 418 -21.75 8.84 7.72
C MET A 418 -23.12 9.34 7.22
N ALA A 419 -23.18 10.04 6.09
CA ALA A 419 -24.42 10.45 5.44
C ALA A 419 -25.11 9.33 4.64
N LEU A 420 -24.44 8.17 4.43
CA LEU A 420 -25.04 7.02 3.76
C LEU A 420 -26.07 6.33 4.68
N PRO A 421 -27.12 5.70 4.11
CA PRO A 421 -28.08 4.94 4.89
C PRO A 421 -27.42 3.75 5.58
N ASP A 422 -27.96 3.36 6.74
CA ASP A 422 -27.58 2.17 7.51
C ASP A 422 -26.12 2.11 7.98
N VAL A 423 -25.44 3.25 8.04
CA VAL A 423 -24.07 3.30 8.57
C VAL A 423 -24.07 3.13 10.09
N PRO A 424 -23.26 2.19 10.63
CA PRO A 424 -23.14 2.01 12.08
C PRO A 424 -22.69 3.28 12.80
N LYS A 425 -23.21 3.51 14.01
CA LYS A 425 -22.86 4.69 14.83
C LYS A 425 -21.37 4.78 15.16
N ASP A 426 -20.69 3.63 15.23
CA ASP A 426 -19.26 3.49 15.52
C ASP A 426 -18.39 3.47 14.26
N PHE A 427 -18.95 3.73 13.06
CA PHE A 427 -18.21 3.65 11.81
C PHE A 427 -17.00 4.59 11.76
N ASP A 428 -17.14 5.82 12.25
CA ASP A 428 -16.02 6.77 12.40
C ASP A 428 -14.88 6.19 13.26
N GLN A 429 -15.23 5.57 14.40
CA GLN A 429 -14.25 4.92 15.27
C GLN A 429 -13.54 3.75 14.55
N ARG A 430 -14.27 2.95 13.77
CA ARG A 430 -13.69 1.85 12.98
C ARG A 430 -12.74 2.35 11.90
N VAL A 431 -13.06 3.46 11.23
CA VAL A 431 -12.15 4.09 10.26
C VAL A 431 -10.90 4.60 10.95
N ARG A 432 -11.04 5.27 12.10
CA ARG A 432 -9.89 5.73 12.89
C ARG A 432 -9.01 4.56 13.33
N ASP A 433 -9.59 3.44 13.76
CA ASP A 433 -8.85 2.22 14.12
C ASP A 433 -8.13 1.59 12.92
N ILE A 434 -8.81 1.36 11.80
CA ILE A 434 -8.21 0.78 10.58
C ILE A 434 -7.10 1.66 10.02
N LEU A 435 -7.16 2.98 10.14
CA LEU A 435 -6.08 3.84 9.64
C LEU A 435 -4.83 3.83 10.56
N THR A 436 -4.95 3.32 11.79
CA THR A 436 -3.86 3.36 12.77
C THR A 436 -3.59 2.02 13.46
N ILE A 437 -4.46 1.54 14.35
CA ILE A 437 -4.10 0.50 15.34
C ILE A 437 -4.46 -0.91 14.87
N TRP A 438 -5.49 -1.07 14.03
CA TRP A 438 -5.98 -2.38 13.58
C TRP A 438 -6.22 -3.34 14.75
N ASP A 439 -6.96 -2.91 15.78
CA ASP A 439 -7.22 -3.71 16.99
C ASP A 439 -5.93 -4.22 17.70
N GLY A 440 -4.85 -3.48 17.55
CA GLY A 440 -3.54 -3.76 18.14
C GLY A 440 -2.76 -4.85 17.42
N LYS A 441 -3.18 -5.24 16.21
CA LYS A 441 -2.61 -6.37 15.47
C LYS A 441 -1.55 -5.96 14.45
N ILE A 442 -1.83 -4.94 13.65
CA ILE A 442 -0.93 -4.46 12.58
C ILE A 442 -0.84 -2.93 12.58
N LEU A 443 -0.23 -2.39 13.65
CA LEU A 443 -0.05 -0.96 13.87
C LEU A 443 0.57 -0.24 12.66
N ASP A 444 -0.01 0.91 12.32
CA ASP A 444 0.39 1.83 11.25
C ASP A 444 0.46 1.19 9.84
N TYR A 445 -0.19 0.03 9.64
CA TYR A 445 -0.23 -0.65 8.35
C TYR A 445 -0.87 0.22 7.25
N ALA A 446 -2.06 0.77 7.53
CA ALA A 446 -2.82 1.61 6.62
C ALA A 446 -2.57 3.12 6.82
N ARG A 447 -1.36 3.47 7.26
CA ARG A 447 -0.90 4.86 7.45
C ARG A 447 -1.02 5.70 6.18
N ARG A 448 -1.43 6.96 6.31
CA ARG A 448 -1.62 7.92 5.20
C ARG A 448 -1.45 9.36 5.65
N ASP A 449 -1.16 10.24 4.69
CA ASP A 449 -1.09 11.69 4.91
C ASP A 449 -2.48 12.35 4.81
N TYR A 450 -3.34 12.13 5.80
CA TYR A 450 -4.50 12.99 6.03
C TYR A 450 -4.17 14.06 7.06
N TYR A 451 -4.67 15.28 6.86
CA TYR A 451 -4.47 16.40 7.79
C TYR A 451 -4.72 16.02 9.26
N GLU A 452 -5.82 15.34 9.54
CA GLU A 452 -6.21 14.96 10.90
C GLU A 452 -5.31 13.85 11.48
N LEU A 453 -4.84 12.92 10.65
CA LEU A 453 -3.86 11.92 11.08
C LEU A 453 -2.52 12.58 11.44
N VAL A 454 -2.05 13.51 10.61
CA VAL A 454 -0.80 14.25 10.90
C VAL A 454 -0.95 15.05 12.19
N ARG A 455 -2.01 15.86 12.30
CA ARG A 455 -2.20 16.79 13.43
C ARG A 455 -2.48 16.09 14.76
N PHE A 456 -3.38 15.11 14.76
CA PHE A 456 -3.91 14.55 16.02
C PHE A 456 -3.29 13.21 16.41
N TYR A 457 -2.58 12.54 15.51
CA TYR A 457 -1.95 11.24 15.76
C TYR A 457 -0.42 11.29 15.56
N TYR A 458 0.08 11.53 14.34
CA TYR A 458 1.52 11.48 14.05
C TYR A 458 2.32 12.56 14.80
N ARG A 459 1.94 13.84 14.70
CA ARG A 459 2.66 14.92 15.39
C ARG A 459 2.67 14.75 16.90
N LYS A 460 1.58 14.23 17.49
CA LYS A 460 1.55 13.94 18.92
C LYS A 460 2.60 12.90 19.33
N ARG A 461 2.77 11.85 18.52
CA ARG A 461 3.79 10.81 18.75
C ARG A 461 5.21 11.34 18.58
N VAL A 462 5.43 12.15 17.53
CA VAL A 462 6.73 12.82 17.30
C VAL A 462 7.08 13.74 18.47
N ASN A 463 6.14 14.59 18.91
CA ASN A 463 6.38 15.52 20.02
C ASN A 463 6.65 14.77 21.33
N ALA A 464 5.92 13.68 21.61
CA ALA A 464 6.21 12.84 22.78
C ALA A 464 7.63 12.27 22.75
N PHE A 465 8.12 11.86 21.58
CA PHE A 465 9.48 11.37 21.42
C PHE A 465 10.54 12.48 21.56
N ILE A 466 10.35 13.63 20.90
CA ILE A 466 11.29 14.76 20.98
C ILE A 466 11.38 15.29 22.42
N ASN A 467 10.24 15.50 23.09
CA ASN A 467 10.21 15.96 24.48
C ASN A 467 10.93 14.97 25.42
N TYR A 468 10.72 13.68 25.21
CA TYR A 468 11.42 12.63 25.96
C TYR A 468 12.94 12.73 25.78
N LEU A 469 13.43 12.88 24.55
CA LEU A 469 14.86 13.05 24.28
C LEU A 469 15.40 14.35 24.88
N GLU A 470 14.63 15.43 24.81
CA GLU A 470 14.99 16.72 25.42
C GLU A 470 15.18 16.60 26.94
N GLU A 471 14.29 15.88 27.63
CA GLU A 471 14.45 15.60 29.05
C GLU A 471 15.69 14.75 29.36
N LYS A 472 15.98 13.74 28.52
CA LYS A 472 17.15 12.87 28.71
C LYS A 472 18.46 13.65 28.51
N ILE A 473 18.58 14.39 27.40
CA ILE A 473 19.80 15.15 27.10
C ILE A 473 20.01 16.27 28.12
N ALA A 474 18.93 16.89 28.63
CA ALA A 474 19.02 17.86 29.72
C ALA A 474 19.63 17.26 30.99
N LYS A 475 19.26 16.02 31.33
CA LYS A 475 19.79 15.22 32.46
C LYS A 475 21.16 14.57 32.17
N GLY A 476 21.76 14.83 31.00
CA GLY A 476 23.05 14.24 30.61
C GLY A 476 22.97 12.77 30.20
N SER A 477 21.78 12.26 29.91
CA SER A 477 21.57 10.90 29.40
C SER A 477 21.36 10.94 27.88
N ASN A 478 22.01 10.01 27.17
CA ASN A 478 21.84 9.77 25.73
C ASN A 478 21.23 8.37 25.47
N GLU A 479 20.58 7.80 26.50
CA GLU A 479 19.89 6.52 26.44
C GLU A 479 18.41 6.72 26.15
N ILE A 480 17.83 5.76 25.42
CA ILE A 480 16.43 5.79 25.02
C ILE A 480 15.81 4.48 25.46
N ARG A 481 14.76 4.57 26.27
CA ARG A 481 14.12 3.44 26.93
C ARG A 481 12.70 3.22 26.42
N ASP A 482 12.49 2.06 25.82
CA ASP A 482 11.22 1.66 25.19
C ASP A 482 10.10 1.55 26.23
N ASP A 483 10.41 1.13 27.45
CA ASP A 483 9.45 1.00 28.56
C ASP A 483 8.93 2.36 29.05
N GLU A 484 9.68 3.45 28.83
CA GLU A 484 9.26 4.81 29.15
C GLU A 484 8.43 5.46 28.01
N LEU A 485 8.70 5.10 26.75
CA LEU A 485 8.03 5.64 25.57
C LEU A 485 6.75 4.88 25.18
N SER A 486 6.74 3.56 25.34
CA SER A 486 5.62 2.71 24.93
C SER A 486 4.28 3.11 25.56
N PRO A 487 4.20 3.43 26.88
CA PRO A 487 2.95 3.89 27.48
C PRO A 487 2.45 5.23 26.92
N LEU A 488 3.37 6.16 26.61
CA LEU A 488 3.02 7.46 26.03
C LEU A 488 2.42 7.30 24.63
N TYR A 489 3.05 6.46 23.81
CA TYR A 489 2.56 6.13 22.48
C TYR A 489 1.21 5.42 22.53
N HIS A 490 1.08 4.42 23.41
CA HIS A 490 -0.16 3.67 23.58
C HIS A 490 -1.34 4.59 23.93
N GLU A 491 -1.17 5.55 24.85
CA GLU A 491 -2.24 6.49 25.19
C GLU A 491 -2.60 7.41 24.02
N ILE A 492 -1.62 7.91 23.26
CA ILE A 492 -1.88 8.72 22.06
C ILE A 492 -2.68 7.93 21.03
N GLU A 493 -2.27 6.68 20.80
CA GLU A 493 -2.90 5.78 19.84
C GLU A 493 -4.35 5.49 20.25
N GLN A 494 -4.55 5.02 21.47
CA GLN A 494 -5.88 4.73 22.00
C GLN A 494 -6.76 5.98 22.05
N SER A 495 -6.20 7.14 22.40
CA SER A 495 -6.93 8.41 22.40
C SER A 495 -7.41 8.78 21.00
N TRP A 496 -6.62 8.54 19.95
CA TRP A 496 -7.04 8.77 18.56
C TRP A 496 -8.25 7.92 18.18
N VAL A 497 -8.28 6.63 18.57
CA VAL A 497 -9.41 5.74 18.27
C VAL A 497 -10.64 6.04 19.14
N ARG A 498 -10.47 6.50 20.39
CA ARG A 498 -11.60 6.77 21.28
C ARG A 498 -12.22 8.15 21.09
N LYS A 499 -11.43 9.18 20.76
CA LYS A 499 -11.89 10.57 20.73
C LYS A 499 -12.15 11.03 19.29
N PRO A 500 -13.41 11.34 18.92
CA PRO A 500 -13.69 11.93 17.62
C PRO A 500 -13.07 13.33 17.53
N PHE A 501 -12.82 13.78 16.31
CA PHE A 501 -12.37 15.13 16.02
C PHE A 501 -13.44 15.91 15.24
N ARG A 502 -13.34 17.24 15.30
CA ARG A 502 -14.03 18.16 14.38
C ARG A 502 -13.07 19.28 14.04
N VAL A 503 -12.83 19.47 12.74
CA VAL A 503 -11.94 20.52 12.24
C VAL A 503 -12.79 21.68 11.75
N LYS A 504 -12.62 22.86 12.37
CA LYS A 504 -13.26 24.08 11.87
C LYS A 504 -12.54 24.58 10.63
N LYS A 505 -13.25 25.26 9.73
CA LYS A 505 -12.64 25.90 8.55
C LYS A 505 -11.50 26.86 8.92
N SER A 506 -11.62 27.56 10.05
CA SER A 506 -10.58 28.47 10.56
C SER A 506 -9.30 27.78 11.03
N GLU A 507 -9.31 26.46 11.21
CA GLU A 507 -8.13 25.68 11.58
C GLU A 507 -7.38 25.11 10.37
N LYS A 508 -7.98 25.20 9.18
CA LYS A 508 -7.35 24.84 7.91
C LYS A 508 -6.59 26.03 7.36
N TYR A 509 -5.60 25.76 6.51
CA TYR A 509 -4.90 26.80 5.78
C TYR A 509 -5.90 27.60 4.92
N ALA A 510 -5.81 28.93 5.01
CA ALA A 510 -6.74 29.83 4.34
C ALA A 510 -6.32 30.19 2.91
N GLY A 511 -5.04 30.02 2.59
CA GLY A 511 -4.50 30.25 1.25
C GLY A 511 -4.72 29.07 0.30
N THR A 512 -4.25 29.26 -0.91
CA THR A 512 -4.27 28.27 -1.99
C THR A 512 -3.20 27.20 -1.79
N THR A 513 -3.35 26.06 -2.47
CA THR A 513 -2.32 25.01 -2.50
C THR A 513 -0.98 25.52 -3.07
N ALA A 514 -1.01 26.45 -4.03
CA ALA A 514 0.20 27.06 -4.57
C ALA A 514 0.94 27.91 -3.53
N GLU A 515 0.23 28.78 -2.80
CA GLU A 515 0.80 29.58 -1.72
C GLU A 515 1.40 28.69 -0.61
N ALA A 516 0.71 27.61 -0.23
CA ALA A 516 1.24 26.66 0.74
C ALA A 516 2.57 26.02 0.27
N ALA A 517 2.67 25.65 -1.01
CA ALA A 517 3.88 25.08 -1.58
C ALA A 517 5.03 26.11 -1.71
N GLU A 518 4.73 27.36 -2.05
CA GLU A 518 5.69 28.47 -2.03
C GLU A 518 6.27 28.70 -0.63
N GLU A 519 5.40 28.74 0.39
CA GLU A 519 5.81 28.86 1.79
C GLU A 519 6.73 27.71 2.23
N ILE A 520 6.43 26.48 1.80
CA ILE A 520 7.26 25.30 2.07
C ILE A 520 8.65 25.46 1.46
N ILE A 521 8.76 25.83 0.18
CA ILE A 521 10.06 26.00 -0.47
C ILE A 521 10.85 27.14 0.18
N LYS A 522 10.20 28.25 0.50
CA LYS A 522 10.84 29.39 1.18
C LYS A 522 11.37 29.02 2.57
N LYS A 523 10.62 28.20 3.31
CA LYS A 523 10.96 27.83 4.69
C LYS A 523 11.98 26.69 4.78
N HIS A 524 11.82 25.68 3.94
CA HIS A 524 12.50 24.38 4.05
C HIS A 524 13.48 24.09 2.90
N GLY A 525 13.61 25.00 1.93
CA GLY A 525 14.55 24.87 0.82
C GLY A 525 15.98 24.66 1.30
N LEU A 526 16.66 23.67 0.73
CA LEU A 526 17.99 23.27 1.17
C LEU A 526 19.01 24.38 0.91
N THR A 527 19.84 24.67 1.92
CA THR A 527 20.98 25.56 1.77
C THR A 527 22.07 24.94 0.88
N LYS A 528 22.96 25.77 0.33
CA LYS A 528 24.13 25.29 -0.44
C LYS A 528 25.01 24.34 0.38
N GLU A 529 25.07 24.51 1.70
CA GLU A 529 25.84 23.66 2.60
C GLU A 529 25.17 22.30 2.78
N GLU A 530 23.87 22.26 3.03
CA GLU A 530 23.11 21.01 3.17
C GLU A 530 23.12 20.19 1.88
N LEU A 531 23.04 20.86 0.72
CA LEU A 531 23.20 20.20 -0.58
C LEU A 531 24.58 19.55 -0.75
N ARG A 532 25.65 20.09 -0.13
CA ARG A 532 26.97 19.46 -0.13
C ARG A 532 27.01 18.27 0.82
N THR A 533 26.44 18.40 2.01
CA THR A 533 26.38 17.31 3.01
C THR A 533 25.63 16.10 2.48
N ILE A 534 24.48 16.30 1.83
CA ILE A 534 23.67 15.22 1.24
C ILE A 534 24.46 14.42 0.19
N LYS A 535 25.34 15.07 -0.59
CA LYS A 535 26.18 14.38 -1.59
C LYS A 535 27.22 13.45 -0.97
N VAL A 536 27.54 13.64 0.32
CA VAL A 536 28.59 12.90 1.03
C VAL A 536 27.99 11.80 1.92
N LEU A 537 26.68 11.80 2.19
CA LEU A 537 25.99 10.73 2.90
C LEU A 537 26.13 9.41 2.12
N LYS A 538 26.89 8.46 2.69
CA LYS A 538 27.04 7.09 2.18
C LYS A 538 25.99 6.19 2.81
#